data_AF-A0AAV4W8R1-F1
#
_entry.id   AF-A0AAV4W8R1-F1
#
_cell.length_a   1.000
_cell.length_b   1.000
_cell.length_c   1.000
_cell.angle_alpha   90.00
_cell.angle_beta   90.00
_cell.angle_gamma   90.00
#
_symmetry.space_group_name_H-M   'P 1'
#
loop_
_entity.id
_entity.type
_entity.pdbx_description
1 polymer ?
#
loop_
_entity_poly.entity_id
_entity_poly.type
_entity_poly.pdbx_seq_one_letter_code
_entity_poly.pdbx_strand_id
1 'polypeptide(L)'
;MYGNGAGEGTHLSIYIKILPGEYDALLQWPFSHTVTFILYDQTPTVEQACNVVESFVPDPTWKNFQRPSKEPDALGFGFPRFVSHEVLKKRSYVKDDVMYIKVKVDGNKTIAV
;
A
#
# COMPACT_ATOMS: atom_id res chain seq x y z
N MET A 1 -21.35 -1.12 0.20
CA MET A 1 -20.19 -1.35 -0.69
C MET A 1 -19.22 -0.21 -0.44
N TYR A 2 -18.05 -0.50 0.11
CA TYR A 2 -17.12 0.52 0.62
C TYR A 2 -15.99 0.75 -0.37
N GLY A 3 -15.54 2.00 -0.43
CA GLY A 3 -14.45 2.55 -1.24
C GLY A 3 -14.30 4.03 -0.85
N ASN A 4 -13.20 4.68 -1.20
CA ASN A 4 -12.94 6.07 -0.83
C ASN A 4 -12.65 6.94 -2.05
N GLY A 5 -13.09 8.19 -2.02
CA GLY A 5 -12.80 9.19 -3.04
C GLY A 5 -13.25 8.74 -4.43
N ALA A 6 -12.34 8.79 -5.41
CA ALA A 6 -12.66 8.43 -6.80
C ALA A 6 -13.07 6.95 -7.00
N GLY A 7 -12.84 6.08 -6.00
CA GLY A 7 -13.24 4.66 -6.02
C GLY A 7 -14.45 4.34 -5.15
N GLU A 8 -15.11 5.34 -4.57
CA GLU A 8 -16.26 5.13 -3.69
C GLU A 8 -17.34 4.27 -4.34
N GLY A 9 -17.85 3.29 -3.58
CA GLY A 9 -18.87 2.32 -4.02
C GLY A 9 -18.43 1.31 -5.09
N THR A 10 -17.29 1.53 -5.76
CA THR A 10 -16.92 0.82 -6.99
C THR A 10 -15.61 0.05 -6.89
N HIS A 11 -14.71 0.45 -6.00
CA HIS A 11 -13.37 -0.13 -5.84
C HIS A 11 -13.03 -0.36 -4.38
N LEU A 12 -12.20 -1.36 -4.13
CA LEU A 12 -11.37 -1.40 -2.92
C LEU A 12 -10.31 -0.31 -3.06
N SER A 13 -10.23 0.55 -2.06
CA SER A 13 -9.20 1.59 -1.94
C SER A 13 -8.15 1.15 -0.92
N ILE A 14 -6.88 1.43 -1.19
CA ILE A 14 -5.77 1.09 -0.28
C ILE A 14 -4.87 2.29 -0.05
N TYR A 15 -4.43 2.49 1.19
CA TYR A 15 -3.57 3.61 1.58
C TYR A 15 -2.51 3.15 2.58
N ILE A 16 -1.37 3.85 2.59
CA ILE A 16 -0.32 3.71 3.60
C ILE A 16 -0.10 5.04 4.31
N LYS A 17 0.27 4.95 5.58
CA LYS A 17 0.66 6.08 6.40
C LYS A 17 1.93 5.70 7.18
N ILE A 18 2.88 6.63 7.22
CA ILE A 18 4.03 6.52 8.11
C ILE A 18 3.60 6.98 9.50
N LEU A 19 3.94 6.18 10.51
CA LEU A 19 3.62 6.46 11.91
C LEU A 19 4.89 6.83 12.67
N PRO A 20 4.81 7.69 13.70
CA PRO A 20 5.95 7.99 14.56
C PRO A 20 6.54 6.73 15.19
N GLY A 21 7.85 6.56 15.06
CA GLY A 21 8.63 5.47 15.64
C GLY A 21 9.64 5.96 16.67
N GLU A 22 10.04 5.08 17.58
CA GLU A 22 11.05 5.36 18.62
C GLU A 22 12.41 5.76 18.02
N TYR A 23 12.75 5.19 16.87
CA TYR A 23 14.04 5.37 16.20
C TYR A 23 14.00 6.38 15.05
N ASP A 24 12.95 7.21 14.93
CA ASP A 24 12.81 8.19 13.83
C ASP A 24 13.97 9.19 13.73
N ALA A 25 14.68 9.44 14.84
CA ALA A 25 15.87 10.29 14.85
C ALA A 25 17.08 9.66 14.13
N LEU A 26 17.10 8.34 13.98
CA LEU A 26 18.17 7.58 13.31
C LEU A 26 17.85 7.27 11.85
N LEU A 27 16.60 7.43 11.44
CA LEU A 27 16.15 7.16 10.06
C LEU A 27 16.38 8.35 9.14
N GLN A 28 16.59 8.06 7.86
CA GLN A 28 16.68 9.10 6.83
C GLN A 28 15.28 9.62 6.47
N TRP A 29 15.19 10.93 6.28
CA TRP A 29 13.97 11.62 5.89
C TRP A 29 14.20 12.56 4.70
N PRO A 30 13.21 12.74 3.81
CA PRO A 30 11.90 12.07 3.80
C PRO A 30 12.01 10.57 3.43
N PHE A 31 11.00 9.79 3.79
CA PHE A 31 10.92 8.39 3.41
C PHE A 31 10.88 8.27 1.89
N SER A 32 11.78 7.45 1.32
CA SER A 32 12.02 7.37 -0.13
C SER A 32 12.08 5.93 -0.65
N HIS A 33 11.68 4.95 0.17
CA HIS A 33 11.66 3.55 -0.22
C HIS A 33 10.44 3.25 -1.11
N THR A 34 10.66 2.46 -2.15
CA THR A 34 9.56 1.97 -3.00
C THR A 34 8.56 1.19 -2.17
N VAL A 35 7.29 1.57 -2.25
CA VAL A 35 6.18 0.85 -1.61
C VAL A 35 5.42 0.09 -2.70
N THR A 36 5.17 -1.19 -2.46
CA THR A 36 4.38 -2.04 -3.35
C THR A 36 3.27 -2.72 -2.57
N PHE A 37 2.03 -2.54 -3.00
CA PHE A 37 0.88 -3.29 -2.53
C PHE A 37 0.63 -4.47 -3.45
N ILE A 38 0.33 -5.62 -2.86
CA ILE A 38 0.02 -6.86 -3.56
C ILE A 38 -1.24 -7.42 -2.95
N LEU A 39 -2.28 -7.58 -3.76
CA LEU A 39 -3.46 -8.36 -3.42
C LEU A 39 -3.31 -9.75 -4.03
N TYR A 40 -3.36 -10.77 -3.19
CA TYR A 40 -3.16 -12.15 -3.62
C TYR A 40 -4.43 -12.75 -4.22
N ASP A 41 -4.29 -13.37 -5.38
CA ASP A 41 -5.25 -14.31 -5.94
C ASP A 41 -5.03 -15.68 -5.29
N GLN A 42 -6.02 -16.15 -4.52
CA GLN A 42 -5.93 -17.37 -3.72
C GLN A 42 -6.25 -18.65 -4.53
N THR A 43 -6.02 -18.60 -5.83
CA THR A 43 -6.12 -19.76 -6.72
C THR A 43 -5.08 -20.82 -6.28
N PRO A 44 -5.42 -22.12 -6.24
CA PRO A 44 -4.56 -23.14 -5.63
C PRO A 44 -3.16 -23.29 -6.23
N THR A 45 -2.98 -22.90 -7.49
CA THR A 45 -1.71 -23.00 -8.21
C THR A 45 -1.13 -21.62 -8.43
N VAL A 46 0.14 -21.45 -8.08
CA VAL A 46 0.85 -20.16 -8.15
C VAL A 46 0.94 -19.68 -9.59
N GLU A 47 1.04 -20.60 -10.54
CA GLU A 47 1.16 -20.32 -11.98
C GLU A 47 -0.12 -19.73 -12.57
N GLN A 48 -1.28 -19.97 -11.94
CA GLN A 48 -2.58 -19.46 -12.39
C GLN A 48 -3.02 -18.21 -11.62
N ALA A 49 -2.43 -17.98 -10.45
CA ALA A 49 -2.71 -16.82 -9.61
C ALA A 49 -2.33 -15.53 -10.35
N CYS A 50 -3.27 -14.61 -10.47
CA CYS A 50 -3.02 -13.27 -11.02
C CYS A 50 -3.15 -12.24 -9.90
N ASN A 51 -2.07 -11.99 -9.19
CA ASN A 51 -2.06 -10.99 -8.12
C ASN A 51 -2.21 -9.58 -8.70
N VAL A 52 -2.95 -8.71 -8.01
CA VAL A 52 -2.97 -7.28 -8.33
C VAL A 52 -1.79 -6.63 -7.64
N VAL A 53 -0.97 -5.89 -8.39
CA VAL A 53 0.26 -5.26 -7.88
C VAL A 53 0.24 -3.79 -8.27
N GLU A 54 0.35 -2.90 -7.29
CA GLU A 54 0.52 -1.47 -7.50
C GLU A 54 1.69 -0.96 -6.68
N SER A 55 2.52 -0.09 -7.26
CA SER A 55 3.71 0.42 -6.60
C SER A 55 3.89 1.91 -6.83
N PHE A 56 4.56 2.57 -5.90
CA PHE A 56 5.00 3.94 -6.05
C PHE A 56 6.33 4.16 -5.34
N VAL A 57 7.08 5.15 -5.83
CA VAL A 57 8.25 5.70 -5.14
C VAL A 57 7.82 7.05 -4.56
N PRO A 58 7.92 7.25 -3.23
CA PRO A 58 7.62 8.54 -2.63
C PRO A 58 8.49 9.66 -3.23
N ASP A 59 7.85 10.72 -3.71
CA ASP A 59 8.57 11.94 -4.06
C ASP A 59 8.96 12.70 -2.78
N PRO A 60 10.20 13.25 -2.68
CA PRO A 60 10.64 14.00 -1.51
C PRO A 60 9.79 15.22 -1.14
N THR A 61 9.01 15.76 -2.08
CA THR A 61 8.11 16.90 -1.86
C THR A 61 6.75 16.50 -1.27
N TRP A 62 6.43 15.21 -1.23
CA TRP A 62 5.15 14.73 -0.73
C TRP A 62 5.10 14.82 0.80
N LYS A 63 4.08 15.53 1.32
CA LYS A 63 3.91 15.76 2.76
C LYS A 63 3.68 14.47 3.55
N ASN A 64 3.04 13.47 2.95
CA ASN A 64 2.70 12.19 3.59
C ASN A 64 3.92 11.34 3.95
N PHE A 65 5.10 11.65 3.38
CA PHE A 65 6.33 10.88 3.54
C PHE A 65 7.45 11.67 4.23
N GLN A 66 7.13 12.84 4.79
CA GLN A 66 8.02 13.55 5.69
C GLN A 66 8.14 12.83 7.02
N ARG A 67 9.12 13.24 7.85
CA ARG A 67 9.25 12.75 9.22
C ARG A 67 7.92 12.92 9.96
N PRO A 68 7.29 11.85 10.44
CA PRO A 68 6.01 11.95 11.11
C PRO A 68 6.17 12.71 12.44
N SER A 69 5.23 13.60 12.72
CA SER A 69 5.11 14.29 14.00
C SER A 69 3.93 13.73 14.79
N LYS A 70 3.78 14.15 16.05
CA LYS A 70 2.61 13.82 16.89
C LYS A 70 1.39 14.74 16.60
N GLU A 71 1.53 15.66 15.65
CA GLU A 71 0.47 16.61 15.24
C GLU A 71 -0.54 15.96 14.27
N PRO A 72 -1.76 16.51 14.12
CA PRO A 72 -2.92 15.73 13.68
C PRO A 72 -2.80 15.13 12.28
N ASP A 73 -3.57 14.06 12.12
CA ASP A 73 -3.44 13.02 11.11
C ASP A 73 -3.32 13.52 9.66
N ALA A 74 -2.10 13.51 9.13
CA ALA A 74 -1.93 13.42 7.69
C ALA A 74 -2.72 12.20 7.18
N LEU A 75 -3.57 12.42 6.17
CA LEU A 75 -4.29 11.35 5.46
C LEU A 75 -3.27 10.38 4.86
N GLY A 76 -3.65 9.11 4.72
CA GLY A 76 -2.81 8.13 4.04
C GLY A 76 -2.63 8.48 2.55
N PHE A 77 -1.51 8.05 1.97
CA PHE A 77 -1.28 8.10 0.53
C PHE A 77 -1.52 6.72 -0.08
N GLY A 78 -2.12 6.64 -1.25
CA GLY A 78 -2.33 5.37 -1.93
C GLY A 78 -3.27 5.47 -3.11
N PHE A 79 -4.02 4.40 -3.34
CA PHE A 79 -4.79 4.18 -4.55
C PHE A 79 -6.28 4.09 -4.22
N PRO A 80 -7.05 5.18 -4.47
CA PRO A 80 -8.51 5.16 -4.34
C PRO A 80 -9.17 4.08 -5.21
N ARG A 81 -8.57 3.76 -6.36
CA ARG A 81 -9.03 2.75 -7.31
C ARG A 81 -8.06 1.56 -7.42
N PHE A 82 -7.63 1.00 -6.29
CA PHE A 82 -6.65 -0.10 -6.29
C PHE A 82 -7.15 -1.33 -7.06
N VAL A 83 -8.37 -1.81 -6.77
CA VAL A 83 -8.99 -2.89 -7.54
C VAL A 83 -10.50 -2.71 -7.56
N SER A 84 -11.13 -2.91 -8.73
CA SER A 84 -12.58 -2.76 -8.83
C SER A 84 -13.32 -3.92 -8.16
N HIS A 85 -14.51 -3.64 -7.64
CA HIS A 85 -15.39 -4.67 -7.07
C HIS A 85 -15.75 -5.76 -8.08
N GLU A 86 -15.80 -5.42 -9.38
CA GLU A 86 -16.02 -6.40 -10.44
C GLU A 86 -14.84 -7.37 -10.58
N VAL A 87 -13.60 -6.87 -10.53
CA VAL A 87 -12.39 -7.71 -10.61
C VAL A 87 -12.29 -8.60 -9.38
N LEU A 88 -12.59 -8.08 -8.19
CA LEU A 88 -12.60 -8.86 -6.95
C LEU A 88 -13.53 -10.08 -7.02
N LYS A 89 -14.65 -9.97 -7.74
CA LYS A 89 -15.65 -11.05 -7.90
C LYS A 89 -15.29 -12.06 -9.01
N LYS A 90 -14.36 -11.73 -9.91
CA LYS A 90 -14.03 -12.56 -11.08
C LYS A 90 -13.00 -13.65 -10.79
N ARG A 91 -12.26 -13.56 -9.68
CA ARG A 91 -11.16 -14.46 -9.30
C ARG A 91 -11.19 -14.76 -7.81
N SER A 92 -10.29 -15.62 -7.35
CA SER A 92 -10.20 -16.07 -5.95
C SER A 92 -9.52 -15.06 -5.02
N TYR A 93 -9.77 -13.75 -5.19
CA TYR A 93 -9.17 -12.72 -4.32
C TYR A 93 -9.76 -12.73 -2.89
N VAL A 94 -11.02 -13.16 -2.77
CA VAL A 94 -11.70 -13.39 -1.49
C VAL A 94 -12.12 -14.85 -1.44
N LYS A 95 -11.67 -15.56 -0.41
CA LYS A 95 -12.02 -16.97 -0.16
C LYS A 95 -12.30 -17.14 1.32
N ASP A 96 -13.39 -17.83 1.65
CA ASP A 96 -13.83 -18.04 3.04
C ASP A 96 -13.93 -16.72 3.84
N ASP A 97 -14.42 -15.66 3.17
CA ASP A 97 -14.52 -14.28 3.69
C ASP A 97 -13.17 -13.65 4.11
N VAL A 98 -12.06 -14.15 3.56
CA VAL A 98 -10.70 -13.67 3.83
C VAL A 98 -10.03 -13.15 2.56
N MET A 99 -9.28 -12.06 2.71
CA MET A 99 -8.43 -11.45 1.70
C MET A 99 -6.99 -11.34 2.23
N TYR A 100 -5.99 -11.59 1.38
CA TYR A 100 -4.57 -11.41 1.73
C TYR A 100 -3.96 -10.23 0.96
N ILE A 101 -3.45 -9.26 1.70
CA ILE A 101 -2.74 -8.10 1.18
C ILE A 101 -1.32 -8.12 1.73
N LYS A 102 -0.32 -7.96 0.86
CA LYS A 102 1.08 -7.76 1.25
C LYS A 102 1.52 -6.35 0.87
N VAL A 103 2.21 -5.71 1.80
CA VAL A 103 2.93 -4.47 1.55
C VAL A 103 4.43 -4.79 1.59
N LYS A 104 5.14 -4.45 0.51
CA LYS A 104 6.59 -4.56 0.41
C LYS A 104 7.18 -3.16 0.41
N VAL A 105 8.19 -2.94 1.24
CA VAL A 105 8.96 -1.70 1.29
C VAL A 105 10.41 -2.03 0.96
N ASP A 106 10.90 -1.56 -0.19
CA ASP A 106 12.24 -1.90 -0.67
C ASP A 106 13.30 -1.00 -0.04
N GLY A 107 13.99 -1.53 0.97
CA GLY A 107 15.14 -0.92 1.60
C GLY A 107 16.40 -1.17 0.79
N ASN A 108 16.73 -0.31 -0.18
CA ASN A 108 18.06 -0.34 -0.81
C ASN A 108 18.57 1.07 -1.17
N LYS A 109 19.31 1.65 -0.23
CA LYS A 109 20.64 2.25 -0.45
C LYS A 109 21.43 2.06 0.85
N THR A 110 22.03 0.88 1.03
CA THR A 110 23.09 0.72 2.03
C THR A 110 24.20 1.69 1.65
N ILE A 111 24.37 2.77 2.43
CA ILE A 111 25.62 3.52 2.39
C ILE A 111 26.63 2.61 3.09
N ALA A 112 27.46 1.94 2.28
CA ALA A 112 28.69 1.37 2.78
C ALA A 112 29.52 2.53 3.33
N VAL A 113 29.84 2.46 4.63
CA VAL A 113 30.87 3.30 5.26
C VAL A 113 32.23 2.65 4.98
#